data_AF-A0A7K3G960-F1
#
_entry.id   AF-A0A7K3G960-F1
#
_cell.length_a   1.000
_cell.length_b   1.000
_cell.length_c   1.000
_cell.angle_alpha   90.00
_cell.angle_beta   90.00
_cell.angle_gamma   90.00
#
_symmetry.space_group_name_H-M   'P 1'
#
loop_
_entity.id
_entity.type
_entity.pdbx_description
1 polymer ?
#
loop_
_entity_poly.entity_id
_entity_poly.type
_entity_poly.pdbx_seq_one_letter_code
_entity_poly.pdbx_strand_id
1 'polypeptide(L)'
;AMAFTPAKRTIEKVLDPRGIPYRVLITDWDPRDGTVDLEQTQEYVDSNDWPRLLTVVRHYKIHTRAAAEGQVCTQYPRGRIALEAREDFFRLAVELGIGGRPLPKQARKTSAVKGSI
;
A
#
# COMPACT_ATOMS: atom_id res chain seq x y z
N ALA A 1 15.96 2.26 11.03
CA ALA A 1 15.76 2.66 9.62
C ALA A 1 14.33 2.34 9.25
N MET A 2 13.57 3.32 8.75
CA MET A 2 12.14 3.12 8.47
C MET A 2 11.95 2.15 7.29
N ALA A 3 11.09 1.14 7.46
CA ALA A 3 10.94 0.00 6.54
C ALA A 3 10.51 0.38 5.11
N PHE A 4 10.09 1.63 4.88
CA PHE A 4 9.62 2.14 3.59
C PHE A 4 10.71 2.78 2.70
N THR A 5 11.98 2.82 3.13
CA THR A 5 13.09 3.41 2.35
C THR A 5 13.26 2.79 0.94
N PRO A 6 13.11 1.46 0.75
CA PRO A 6 13.18 0.85 -0.58
C PRO A 6 12.00 1.25 -1.49
N ALA A 7 10.79 1.41 -0.92
CA ALA A 7 9.61 1.83 -1.66
C ALA A 7 9.77 3.27 -2.16
N LYS A 8 10.20 4.18 -1.29
CA LYS A 8 10.56 5.56 -1.65
C LYS A 8 11.55 5.61 -2.81
N ARG A 9 12.65 4.86 -2.70
CA ARG A 9 13.69 4.82 -3.73
C ARG A 9 13.13 4.36 -5.08
N THR A 10 12.23 3.38 -5.07
CA THR A 10 11.60 2.86 -6.30
C THR A 10 10.72 3.92 -6.93
N ILE A 11 9.91 4.62 -6.12
CA ILE A 11 9.06 5.72 -6.58
C ILE A 11 9.92 6.82 -7.24
N GLU A 12 10.89 7.36 -6.51
CA GLU A 12 11.65 8.53 -6.95
C GLU A 12 12.61 8.24 -8.10
N LYS A 13 13.21 7.03 -8.14
CA LYS A 13 14.23 6.69 -9.15
C LYS A 13 13.69 5.97 -10.36
N VAL A 14 12.53 5.32 -10.26
CA VAL A 14 12.00 4.45 -11.32
C VAL A 14 10.62 4.89 -11.79
N LEU A 15 9.67 5.09 -10.88
CA LEU A 15 8.27 5.34 -11.25
C LEU A 15 8.04 6.78 -11.71
N ASP A 16 8.44 7.76 -10.88
CA ASP A 16 8.24 9.18 -11.16
C ASP A 16 8.95 9.64 -12.45
N PRO A 17 10.24 9.31 -12.70
CA PRO A 17 10.93 9.75 -13.93
C PRO A 17 10.33 9.15 -15.19
N ARG A 18 9.78 7.93 -15.10
CA ARG A 18 9.14 7.23 -16.22
C ARG A 18 7.67 7.62 -16.40
N GLY A 19 7.10 8.35 -15.45
CA GLY A 19 5.67 8.70 -15.44
C GLY A 19 4.76 7.48 -15.40
N ILE A 20 5.19 6.41 -14.74
CA ILE A 20 4.40 5.18 -14.60
C ILE A 20 3.40 5.41 -13.46
N PRO A 21 2.07 5.32 -13.72
CA PRO A 21 1.08 5.44 -12.67
C PRO A 21 1.25 4.35 -11.61
N TYR A 22 1.14 4.71 -10.33
CA TYR A 22 1.14 3.79 -9.19
C TYR A 22 0.14 4.24 -8.13
N ARG A 23 -0.07 3.38 -7.12
CA ARG A 23 -0.73 3.71 -5.85
C ARG A 23 0.09 3.14 -4.69
N VAL A 24 0.01 3.78 -3.53
CA VAL A 24 0.69 3.32 -2.31
C VAL A 24 -0.32 2.61 -1.42
N LEU A 25 -0.04 1.35 -1.09
CA LEU A 25 -0.79 0.55 -0.13
C LEU A 25 -0.01 0.49 1.19
N ILE A 26 -0.67 0.78 2.31
CA ILE A 26 -0.12 0.52 3.63
C ILE A 26 -0.53 -0.89 4.05
N THR A 27 0.44 -1.69 4.45
CA THR A 27 0.25 -3.08 4.87
C THR A 27 0.96 -3.33 6.19
N ASP A 28 0.67 -4.48 6.81
CA ASP A 28 1.42 -5.00 7.97
C ASP A 28 1.24 -4.20 9.26
N TRP A 29 0.13 -3.47 9.37
CA TRP A 29 -0.25 -2.77 10.60
C TRP A 29 -1.04 -3.70 11.54
N ASP A 30 -0.61 -3.85 12.80
CA ASP A 30 -1.38 -4.56 13.83
C ASP A 30 -2.30 -3.57 14.58
N PRO A 31 -3.64 -3.74 14.53
CA PRO A 31 -4.57 -2.89 15.26
C PRO A 31 -4.35 -2.83 16.77
N ARG A 32 -3.62 -3.80 17.34
CA ARG A 32 -3.30 -3.85 18.78
C ARG A 32 -2.25 -2.84 19.19
N ASP A 33 -1.43 -2.39 18.25
CA ASP A 33 -0.38 -1.39 18.51
C ASP A 33 -0.94 0.05 18.47
N GLY A 34 -2.26 0.19 18.26
CA GLY A 34 -2.94 1.48 18.14
C GLY A 34 -2.82 2.07 16.74
N THR A 35 -3.25 3.32 16.57
CA THR A 35 -3.29 3.99 15.26
C THR A 35 -2.13 4.94 15.01
N VAL A 36 -1.30 5.23 16.01
CA VAL A 36 -0.23 6.25 15.91
C VAL A 36 0.75 5.94 14.77
N ASP A 37 1.27 4.72 14.69
CA ASP A 37 2.21 4.33 13.64
C ASP A 37 1.55 4.31 12.25
N LEU A 38 0.27 3.96 12.20
CA LEU A 38 -0.51 4.01 10.96
C LEU A 38 -0.69 5.45 10.49
N GLU A 39 -1.14 6.34 11.38
CA GLU A 39 -1.37 7.76 11.11
C GLU A 39 -0.08 8.45 10.68
N GLN A 40 1.04 8.22 11.38
CA GLN A 40 2.34 8.74 10.98
C GLN A 40 2.77 8.24 9.60
N THR A 41 2.49 6.97 9.27
CA THR A 41 2.78 6.42 7.95
C THR A 41 1.89 7.06 6.88
N GLN A 42 0.62 7.30 7.18
CA GLN A 42 -0.31 8.00 6.30
C GLN A 42 0.15 9.43 6.04
N GLU A 43 0.44 10.20 7.09
CA GLU A 43 0.97 11.56 7.01
C GLU A 43 2.27 11.61 6.20
N TYR A 44 3.15 10.65 6.40
CA TYR A 44 4.38 10.56 5.63
C TYR A 44 4.10 10.38 4.13
N VAL A 45 3.24 9.44 3.75
CA VAL A 45 2.89 9.20 2.34
C VAL A 45 2.19 10.43 1.74
N ASP A 46 1.29 11.04 2.50
CA ASP A 46 0.50 12.20 2.08
C ASP A 46 1.42 13.45 1.91
N SER A 47 2.41 13.65 2.79
CA SER A 47 3.42 14.71 2.69
C SER A 47 4.35 14.59 1.48
N ASN A 48 4.49 13.37 0.94
CA ASN A 48 5.24 13.11 -0.27
C ASN A 48 4.36 13.22 -1.53
N ASP A 49 3.10 13.67 -1.42
CA ASP A 49 2.13 13.74 -2.53
C ASP A 49 1.99 12.42 -3.30
N TRP A 50 2.13 11.28 -2.62
CA TRP A 50 1.97 9.98 -3.25
C TRP A 50 0.51 9.55 -3.20
N PRO A 51 -0.04 8.98 -4.30
CA PRO A 51 -1.43 8.55 -4.33
C PRO A 51 -1.64 7.31 -3.46
N ARG A 52 -2.03 7.52 -2.21
CA ARG A 52 -2.32 6.48 -1.23
C ARG A 52 -3.71 5.88 -1.40
N LEU A 53 -3.83 4.59 -1.10
CA LEU A 53 -5.10 3.91 -0.95
C LEU A 53 -5.67 4.15 0.46
N LEU A 54 -6.99 4.30 0.54
CA LEU A 54 -7.73 4.40 1.80
C LEU A 54 -7.69 3.07 2.56
N THR A 55 -7.68 1.96 1.83
CA THR A 55 -7.60 0.63 2.43
C THR A 55 -6.22 0.35 3.01
N VAL A 56 -6.21 -0.23 4.20
CA VAL A 56 -5.02 -0.75 4.87
C VAL A 56 -5.18 -2.26 5.02
N VAL A 57 -4.13 -3.03 4.75
CA VAL A 57 -4.13 -4.48 4.99
C VAL A 57 -3.47 -4.75 6.33
N ARG A 58 -4.24 -5.25 7.30
CA ARG A 58 -3.78 -5.49 8.66
C ARG A 58 -2.82 -6.68 8.74
N HIS A 59 -1.98 -6.70 9.77
CA HIS A 59 -1.13 -7.83 10.07
C HIS A 59 -1.98 -8.98 10.62
N TYR A 60 -2.02 -10.09 9.88
CA TYR A 60 -2.62 -11.33 10.33
C TYR A 60 -1.67 -12.51 10.12
N LYS A 61 -1.50 -13.34 11.15
CA LYS A 61 -0.71 -14.60 11.07
C LYS A 61 -1.17 -15.53 9.95
N ILE A 62 -2.44 -15.45 9.55
CA ILE A 62 -3.01 -16.26 8.47
C ILE A 62 -2.38 -15.90 7.11
N HIS A 63 -2.01 -14.64 6.88
CA HIS A 63 -1.34 -14.22 5.65
C HIS A 63 0.02 -14.89 5.51
N THR A 64 0.80 -14.91 6.60
CA THR A 64 2.15 -15.51 6.62
C THR A 64 2.09 -17.02 6.40
N ARG A 65 1.14 -17.73 7.03
CA ARG A 65 0.98 -19.18 6.88
C ARG A 65 0.46 -19.55 5.50
N ALA A 66 -0.57 -18.86 5.02
CA ALA A 66 -1.17 -19.14 3.73
C ALA A 66 -0.18 -18.92 2.58
N ALA A 67 0.70 -17.92 2.68
CA ALA A 67 1.76 -17.70 1.69
C ALA A 67 2.73 -18.89 1.60
N ALA A 68 3.07 -19.53 2.71
CA ALA A 68 3.93 -20.72 2.73
C ALA A 68 3.25 -21.95 2.12
N GLU A 69 1.93 -22.04 2.25
CA GLU A 69 1.10 -23.14 1.73
C GLU A 69 0.57 -22.89 0.30
N GLY A 70 0.91 -21.75 -0.31
CA GLY A 70 0.40 -21.36 -1.64
C GLY A 70 -1.11 -21.05 -1.67
N GLN A 71 -1.71 -20.75 -0.52
CA GLN A 71 -3.12 -20.41 -0.40
C GLN A 71 -3.36 -18.91 -0.58
N VAL A 72 -4.41 -18.56 -1.32
CA VAL A 72 -4.85 -17.17 -1.51
C VAL A 72 -5.90 -16.76 -0.49
N CYS A 73 -6.13 -15.46 -0.31
CA CYS A 73 -7.07 -14.91 0.67
C CYS A 73 -8.52 -15.40 0.53
N THR A 74 -8.92 -15.89 -0.64
CA THR A 74 -10.25 -16.49 -0.88
C THR A 74 -10.36 -17.92 -0.34
N GLN A 75 -9.23 -18.58 -0.06
CA GLN A 75 -9.15 -19.98 0.40
C GLN A 75 -8.95 -20.11 1.91
N TYR A 76 -8.95 -19.00 2.65
CA TYR A 76 -8.72 -19.04 4.09
C TYR A 76 -9.78 -19.88 4.82
N PRO A 77 -9.38 -20.67 5.83
CA PRO A 77 -10.30 -21.47 6.64
C PRO A 77 -11.37 -20.60 7.30
N ARG A 78 -12.54 -21.18 7.54
CA ARG A 78 -13.66 -20.48 8.18
C ARG A 78 -13.28 -20.08 9.60
N GLY A 79 -13.41 -18.79 9.91
CA GLY A 79 -13.18 -18.23 11.24
C GLY A 79 -13.30 -16.71 11.23
N ARG A 80 -13.54 -16.11 12.40
CA ARG A 80 -13.71 -14.64 12.52
C ARG A 80 -12.47 -13.88 12.02
N ILE A 81 -11.29 -14.30 12.45
CA ILE A 81 -10.02 -13.65 12.07
C ILE A 81 -9.77 -13.79 10.56
N ALA A 82 -10.04 -14.97 10.00
CA ALA A 82 -9.92 -15.22 8.56
C ALA A 82 -10.90 -14.37 7.73
N LEU A 83 -12.12 -14.15 8.25
CA LEU A 83 -13.11 -13.29 7.62
C LEU A 83 -12.64 -11.84 7.58
N GLU A 84 -12.17 -11.31 8.71
CA GLU A 84 -11.64 -9.93 8.80
C GLU A 84 -10.41 -9.76 7.88
N ALA A 85 -9.51 -10.73 7.86
CA ALA A 85 -8.34 -10.73 6.98
C ALA A 85 -8.71 -10.76 5.49
N ARG A 86 -9.75 -11.51 5.12
CA ARG A 86 -10.29 -11.53 3.76
C ARG A 86 -10.99 -10.21 3.41
N GLU A 87 -11.67 -9.60 4.38
CA GLU A 87 -12.39 -8.35 4.20
C GLU A 87 -11.45 -7.19 3.81
N ASP A 88 -10.25 -7.13 4.38
CA ASP A 88 -9.24 -6.12 3.99
C ASP A 88 -8.91 -6.18 2.51
N PHE A 89 -8.69 -7.39 1.97
CA PHE A 89 -8.45 -7.60 0.54
C PHE A 89 -9.69 -7.30 -0.30
N PHE A 90 -10.88 -7.59 0.21
CA PHE A 90 -12.12 -7.27 -0.50
C PHE A 90 -12.32 -5.76 -0.62
N ARG A 91 -12.10 -5.01 0.46
CA ARG A 91 -12.13 -3.53 0.46
C ARG A 91 -11.10 -2.96 -0.50
N LEU A 92 -9.88 -3.52 -0.49
CA LEU A 92 -8.82 -3.13 -1.44
C LEU A 92 -9.26 -3.35 -2.88
N ALA A 93 -9.86 -4.50 -3.17
CA ALA A 93 -10.34 -4.82 -4.51
C ALA A 93 -11.47 -3.87 -4.95
N VAL A 94 -12.42 -3.55 -4.05
CA VAL A 94 -13.48 -2.56 -4.30
C VAL A 94 -12.89 -1.18 -4.58
N GLU A 95 -11.88 -0.74 -3.82
CA GLU A 95 -11.22 0.55 -4.01
C GLU A 95 -10.41 0.64 -5.32
N LEU A 96 -9.77 -0.47 -5.71
CA LEU A 96 -9.14 -0.61 -7.01
C LEU A 96 -10.18 -0.68 -8.14
N GLY A 97 -11.44 -0.92 -7.79
CA GLY A 97 -12.56 -1.05 -8.71
C GLY A 97 -12.40 -2.33 -9.53
N ILE A 98 -12.65 -3.49 -8.91
CA ILE A 98 -12.87 -4.78 -9.60
C ILE A 98 -13.65 -4.49 -10.90
N GLY A 99 -12.95 -4.45 -12.05
CA GLY A 99 -13.47 -3.88 -13.30
C GLY A 99 -12.53 -2.95 -14.08
N GLY A 100 -11.35 -2.59 -13.54
CA GLY A 100 -10.30 -1.93 -14.34
C GLY A 100 -10.39 -0.42 -14.38
N ARG A 101 -10.69 0.23 -13.24
CA ARG A 101 -10.52 1.68 -13.14
C ARG A 101 -9.05 2.02 -13.45
N PRO A 102 -8.75 2.76 -14.54
CA PRO A 102 -7.38 3.08 -14.88
C PRO A 102 -6.76 3.88 -13.73
N LEU A 103 -5.48 3.64 -13.49
CA LEU A 103 -4.73 4.40 -12.50
C LEU A 103 -4.81 5.89 -12.85
N PRO A 104 -5.01 6.78 -11.86
CA PRO A 104 -5.00 8.21 -12.13
C PRO A 104 -3.66 8.58 -12.78
N LYS A 105 -3.70 9.36 -13.86
CA LYS A 105 -2.48 9.93 -14.44
C LYS A 105 -1.86 10.82 -13.37
N GLN A 106 -0.71 10.41 -12.86
CA GLN A 106 0.03 11.22 -11.91
C GLN A 106 0.54 12.46 -12.64
N ALA A 107 0.36 13.63 -12.02
CA ALA A 107 1.01 14.83 -12.51
C ALA A 107 2.52 14.58 -12.47
N ARG A 108 3.22 14.80 -13.59
CA ARG A 108 4.69 14.74 -13.59
C ARG A 108 5.18 15.76 -12.57
N LYS A 109 5.82 15.29 -11.49
CA LYS A 109 6.60 16.17 -10.64
C LYS A 109 7.74 16.68 -11.50
N THR A 110 7.67 17.94 -11.93
CA THR A 110 8.79 18.62 -12.57
C THR A 110 9.88 18.69 -11.51
N SER A 111 10.83 17.75 -11.55
CA SER A 111 12.04 17.86 -10.76
C SER A 111 12.75 19.10 -11.26
N ALA A 112 12.58 20.21 -10.54
CA ALA A 112 13.39 21.40 -10.74
C ALA A 112 14.85 20.94 -10.51
N VAL A 113 15.57 20.75 -11.61
CA VAL A 113 17.01 20.59 -11.60
C VAL A 113 17.55 21.86 -10.94
N LYS A 114 17.85 21.80 -9.64
CA LYS A 114 18.73 22.77 -8.99
C LYS A 114 20.14 22.52 -9.51
N GLY A 115 20.38 22.97 -10.75
CA GLY A 115 21.72 23.30 -11.23
C GLY A 115 22.11 24.59 -10.53
N SER A 116 22.80 24.46 -9.40
CA SER A 116 23.54 25.57 -8.82
C SER A 116 24.78 25.80 -9.69
N ILE A 117 25.02 27.09 -9.92
CA ILE A 117 26.11 27.75 -10.65
C ILE A 117 27.48 27.19 -10.26
#